data_AF-A0A0J8QQD4-F1
#
_entry.id   AF-A0A0J8QQD4-F1
#
_cell.length_a   1.000
_cell.length_b   1.000
_cell.length_c   1.000
_cell.angle_alpha   90.00
_cell.angle_beta   90.00
_cell.angle_gamma   90.00
#
_symmetry.space_group_name_H-M   'P 1'
#
loop_
_entity.id
_entity.type
_entity.pdbx_description
1 polymer ?
#
loop_
_entity_poly.entity_id
_entity_poly.type
_entity_poly.pdbx_seq_one_letter_code
_entity_poly.pdbx_strand_id
1 'polypeptide(L)'
;MWGYSGGSLASGFAAELQPAYAPELKIAGVALGGTVPKISTVIASINKSIFTGLIPGGIIGLSREYPVVESILKTQIKEEKKEKFMKADNQCFGANILTYAFDDMYAYLKDPDILNLEYVTEILNYNSMGSHVPKIPVLIYKAKNDVISPWNETVAIFDRYCAGGADVEFRTDLTADHASNTITGAPQAMIWLDERMRGIPVEKGCSKETQLTGLLEPGALRVMSLTIIHALLDILGKPVGKQLAGKTGMERRRECKRSKLQPQAAKHATDQSRTPEPRTRPDAATSDPTRDVIPARVVHRGSHAATLRGAPCSAANCTAGERRELPHRGAIK
;
A
#
# COMPACT_ATOMS: atom_id res chain seq x y z
N MET A 1 7.90 6.71 8.92
CA MET A 1 6.97 6.63 7.75
C MET A 1 5.57 6.96 8.23
N TRP A 2 4.73 7.56 7.38
CA TRP A 2 3.33 7.82 7.71
C TRP A 2 2.43 7.51 6.51
N GLY A 3 1.37 6.74 6.73
CA GLY A 3 0.36 6.46 5.73
C GLY A 3 -1.04 6.43 6.32
N TYR A 4 -2.00 7.02 5.60
CA TYR A 4 -3.43 7.00 5.95
C TYR A 4 -4.25 6.28 4.86
N SER A 5 -5.29 5.52 5.23
CA SER A 5 -6.17 4.83 4.28
C SER A 5 -5.37 3.95 3.31
N GLY A 6 -5.48 4.11 1.98
CA GLY A 6 -4.64 3.40 1.01
C GLY A 6 -3.13 3.60 1.21
N GLY A 7 -2.69 4.74 1.78
CA GLY A 7 -1.29 4.96 2.15
C GLY A 7 -0.82 4.12 3.33
N SER A 8 -1.75 3.66 4.19
CA SER A 8 -1.44 2.75 5.29
C SER A 8 -1.10 1.34 4.79
N LEU A 9 -1.71 0.89 3.67
CA LEU A 9 -1.31 -0.35 3.00
C LEU A 9 0.15 -0.23 2.54
N ALA A 10 0.47 0.82 1.78
CA ALA A 10 1.83 1.02 1.26
C ALA A 10 2.87 1.10 2.38
N SER A 11 2.59 1.88 3.44
CA SER A 11 3.50 2.04 4.58
C SER A 11 3.59 0.76 5.43
N GLY A 12 2.49 0.03 5.57
CA GLY A 12 2.41 -1.24 6.27
C GLY A 12 3.21 -2.33 5.56
N PHE A 13 3.00 -2.50 4.26
CA PHE A 13 3.79 -3.41 3.42
C PHE A 13 5.28 -3.06 3.47
N ALA A 14 5.63 -1.78 3.39
CA ALA A 14 7.03 -1.36 3.53
C ALA A 14 7.61 -1.77 4.90
N ALA A 15 6.85 -1.58 5.99
CA ALA A 15 7.28 -1.97 7.33
C ALA A 15 7.40 -3.50 7.51
N GLU A 16 6.50 -4.26 6.91
CA GLU A 16 6.49 -5.72 6.89
C GLU A 16 7.66 -6.31 6.10
N LEU A 17 7.96 -5.74 4.92
CA LEU A 17 8.97 -6.25 4.00
C LEU A 17 10.37 -5.75 4.32
N GLN A 18 10.53 -4.62 5.02
CA GLN A 18 11.83 -4.02 5.29
C GLN A 18 12.88 -5.01 5.81
N PRO A 19 12.59 -5.92 6.77
CA PRO A 19 13.61 -6.85 7.29
C PRO A 19 14.22 -7.78 6.24
N ALA A 20 13.48 -8.11 5.18
CA ALA A 20 13.93 -9.04 4.13
C ALA A 20 14.34 -8.32 2.83
N TYR A 21 13.66 -7.23 2.49
CA TYR A 21 13.85 -6.52 1.22
C TYR A 21 14.89 -5.41 1.30
N ALA A 22 14.95 -4.67 2.41
CA ALA A 22 15.86 -3.52 2.58
C ALA A 22 16.37 -3.43 4.05
N PRO A 23 17.08 -4.45 4.55
CA PRO A 23 17.51 -4.54 5.94
C PRO A 23 18.48 -3.43 6.36
N GLU A 24 19.15 -2.77 5.40
CA GLU A 24 20.07 -1.67 5.61
C GLU A 24 19.38 -0.35 6.01
N LEU A 25 18.09 -0.21 5.72
CA LEU A 25 17.33 1.01 6.03
C LEU A 25 17.02 1.11 7.52
N LYS A 26 17.54 2.15 8.17
CA LYS A 26 17.24 2.47 9.57
C LYS A 26 15.96 3.28 9.67
N ILE A 27 14.82 2.61 9.78
CA ILE A 27 13.51 3.26 9.92
C ILE A 27 13.18 3.46 11.40
N ALA A 28 13.00 4.71 11.83
CA ALA A 28 12.73 5.06 13.23
C ALA A 28 11.34 4.61 13.73
N GLY A 29 10.38 4.44 12.83
CA GLY A 29 9.04 3.95 13.13
C GLY A 29 8.05 4.20 11.98
N VAL A 30 6.86 3.63 12.09
CA VAL A 30 5.76 3.81 11.13
C VAL A 30 4.45 4.16 11.84
N ALA A 31 3.77 5.20 11.37
CA ALA A 31 2.41 5.53 11.78
C ALA A 31 1.43 5.12 10.68
N LEU A 32 0.42 4.32 11.04
CA LEU A 32 -0.57 3.74 10.15
C LEU A 32 -1.96 4.19 10.60
N GLY A 33 -2.61 5.03 9.79
CA GLY A 33 -3.92 5.59 10.09
C GLY A 33 -5.02 5.06 9.19
N GLY A 34 -6.23 4.91 9.71
CA GLY A 34 -7.37 4.49 8.89
C GLY A 34 -7.09 3.18 8.16
N THR A 35 -6.37 2.26 8.82
CA THR A 35 -5.82 1.04 8.20
C THR A 35 -6.89 0.23 7.50
N VAL A 36 -6.54 -0.33 6.34
CA VAL A 36 -7.45 -1.12 5.49
C VAL A 36 -6.89 -2.54 5.28
N PRO A 37 -6.94 -3.43 6.28
CA PRO A 37 -6.15 -4.66 6.25
C PRO A 37 -6.53 -5.64 5.15
N LYS A 38 -7.80 -5.72 4.78
CA LYS A 38 -8.32 -6.66 3.79
C LYS A 38 -9.02 -5.94 2.65
N ILE A 39 -8.54 -6.16 1.43
CA ILE A 39 -9.12 -5.56 0.22
C ILE A 39 -10.53 -6.10 -0.05
N SER A 40 -10.77 -7.40 0.18
CA SER A 40 -12.06 -8.05 -0.07
C SER A 40 -13.18 -7.43 0.77
N THR A 41 -12.93 -7.19 2.06
CA THR A 41 -13.89 -6.52 2.94
C THR A 41 -14.18 -5.10 2.48
N VAL A 42 -13.15 -4.35 2.06
CA VAL A 42 -13.34 -2.99 1.53
C VAL A 42 -14.26 -2.99 0.30
N ILE A 43 -14.06 -3.91 -0.65
CA ILE A 43 -14.93 -4.05 -1.85
C ILE A 43 -16.39 -4.21 -1.42
N ALA A 44 -16.65 -5.10 -0.46
CA ALA A 44 -18.01 -5.34 0.03
C ALA A 44 -18.59 -4.13 0.79
N SER A 45 -17.79 -3.49 1.66
CA SER A 45 -18.22 -2.37 2.51
C SER A 45 -18.56 -1.12 1.71
N ILE A 46 -17.82 -0.81 0.64
CA ILE A 46 -18.01 0.44 -0.10
C ILE A 46 -18.86 0.28 -1.35
N ASN A 47 -19.26 -0.93 -1.74
CA ASN A 47 -20.18 -1.13 -2.86
C ASN A 47 -21.51 -0.39 -2.60
N LYS A 48 -22.09 0.25 -3.63
CA LYS A 48 -23.29 1.10 -3.54
C LYS A 48 -23.15 2.34 -2.63
N SER A 49 -21.96 2.66 -2.13
CA SER A 49 -21.72 3.85 -1.32
C SER A 49 -21.19 5.02 -2.17
N ILE A 50 -20.99 6.18 -1.54
CA ILE A 50 -20.28 7.30 -2.19
C ILE A 50 -18.82 6.96 -2.52
N PHE A 51 -18.23 5.97 -1.85
CA PHE A 51 -16.83 5.55 -2.03
C PHE A 51 -16.64 4.44 -3.08
N THR A 52 -17.71 4.01 -3.77
CA THR A 52 -17.65 2.97 -4.81
C THR A 52 -16.53 3.20 -5.85
N GLY A 53 -16.20 4.45 -6.15
CA GLY A 53 -15.14 4.80 -7.11
C GLY A 53 -13.73 4.30 -6.77
N LEU A 54 -13.48 3.86 -5.53
CA LEU A 54 -12.23 3.19 -5.16
C LEU A 54 -12.10 1.80 -5.78
N ILE A 55 -13.22 1.08 -5.98
CA ILE A 55 -13.25 -0.30 -6.48
C ILE A 55 -12.65 -0.43 -7.88
N PRO A 56 -13.14 0.28 -8.93
CA PRO A 56 -12.59 0.12 -10.28
C PRO A 56 -11.12 0.57 -10.36
N GLY A 57 -10.72 1.60 -9.60
CA GLY A 57 -9.32 2.01 -9.50
C GLY A 57 -8.41 0.93 -8.91
N GLY A 58 -8.86 0.28 -7.83
CA GLY A 58 -8.14 -0.83 -7.21
C GLY A 58 -8.02 -2.06 -8.10
N ILE A 59 -9.12 -2.46 -8.76
CA ILE A 59 -9.12 -3.62 -9.67
C ILE A 59 -8.22 -3.36 -10.88
N ILE A 60 -8.28 -2.16 -11.48
CA ILE A 60 -7.39 -1.79 -12.58
C ILE A 60 -5.94 -1.80 -12.12
N GLY A 61 -5.64 -1.27 -10.93
CA GLY A 61 -4.30 -1.33 -10.33
C GLY A 61 -3.78 -2.77 -10.23
N LEU A 62 -4.57 -3.68 -9.64
CA LEU A 62 -4.23 -5.11 -9.58
C LEU A 62 -4.06 -5.74 -10.97
N SER A 63 -4.87 -5.35 -11.95
CA SER A 63 -4.74 -5.86 -13.33
C SER A 63 -3.42 -5.51 -14.00
N ARG A 64 -2.71 -4.48 -13.51
CA ARG A 64 -1.39 -4.11 -14.05
C ARG A 64 -0.27 -4.99 -13.52
N GLU A 65 -0.48 -5.65 -12.38
CA GLU A 65 0.50 -6.55 -11.75
C GLU A 65 0.15 -8.03 -12.02
N TYR A 66 -1.15 -8.37 -12.04
CA TYR A 66 -1.64 -9.73 -12.13
C TYR A 66 -2.36 -9.98 -13.47
N PRO A 67 -1.74 -10.68 -14.44
CA PRO A 67 -2.35 -10.96 -15.76
C PRO A 67 -3.70 -11.68 -15.68
N VAL A 68 -3.92 -12.50 -14.64
CA VAL A 68 -5.21 -13.16 -14.41
C VAL A 68 -6.33 -12.16 -14.09
N VAL A 69 -6.02 -11.08 -13.35
CA VAL A 69 -6.98 -10.00 -13.06
C VAL A 69 -7.26 -9.20 -14.34
N GLU A 70 -6.25 -8.98 -15.19
CA GLU A 70 -6.46 -8.37 -16.52
C GLU A 70 -7.38 -9.23 -17.40
N SER A 71 -7.19 -10.55 -17.39
CA SER A 71 -8.06 -11.48 -18.11
C SER A 71 -9.50 -11.44 -17.59
N ILE A 72 -9.69 -11.40 -16.27
CA ILE A 72 -11.02 -11.21 -15.65
C ILE A 72 -11.65 -9.90 -16.12
N LEU A 73 -10.93 -8.78 -16.10
CA LEU A 73 -11.47 -7.50 -16.58
C LEU A 73 -11.93 -7.55 -18.03
N LYS A 74 -11.15 -8.20 -18.91
CA LYS A 74 -11.47 -8.35 -20.34
C LYS A 74 -12.70 -9.22 -20.59
N THR A 75 -12.91 -10.24 -19.75
CA THR A 75 -13.91 -11.29 -20.00
C THR A 75 -15.18 -11.14 -19.18
N GLN A 76 -15.08 -10.64 -17.94
CA GLN A 76 -16.17 -10.61 -16.96
C GLN A 76 -16.87 -9.26 -16.86
N ILE A 77 -16.31 -8.16 -17.33
CA ILE A 77 -17.05 -6.89 -17.36
C ILE A 77 -18.11 -6.96 -18.46
N LYS A 78 -19.36 -6.61 -18.13
CA LYS A 78 -20.46 -6.48 -19.09
C LYS A 78 -20.13 -5.40 -20.12
N GLU A 79 -20.41 -5.67 -21.39
CA GLU A 79 -19.96 -4.80 -22.49
C GLU A 79 -20.55 -3.39 -22.37
N GLU A 80 -21.81 -3.27 -21.94
CA GLU A 80 -22.49 -1.99 -21.69
C GLU A 80 -21.95 -1.20 -20.49
N LYS A 81 -21.12 -1.82 -19.65
CA LYS A 81 -20.49 -1.22 -18.48
C LYS A 81 -19.02 -0.88 -18.69
N LYS A 82 -18.40 -1.47 -19.71
CA LYS A 82 -16.95 -1.44 -19.96
C LYS A 82 -16.40 -0.04 -20.15
N GLU A 83 -17.06 0.80 -20.96
CA GLU A 83 -16.62 2.18 -21.17
C GLU A 83 -16.59 2.97 -19.86
N LYS A 84 -17.67 2.87 -19.05
CA LYS A 84 -17.74 3.52 -17.75
C LYS A 84 -16.68 2.95 -16.80
N PHE A 85 -16.52 1.62 -16.72
CA PHE A 85 -15.53 0.98 -15.86
C PHE A 85 -14.09 1.44 -16.16
N MET A 86 -13.74 1.53 -17.45
CA MET A 86 -12.38 1.89 -17.87
C MET A 86 -12.04 3.38 -17.71
N LYS A 87 -12.99 4.26 -17.32
CA LYS A 87 -12.67 5.65 -16.99
C LYS A 87 -11.68 5.76 -15.82
N ALA A 88 -11.75 4.83 -14.85
CA ALA A 88 -10.86 4.77 -13.71
C ALA A 88 -9.38 4.57 -14.09
N ASP A 89 -9.07 4.04 -15.29
CA ASP A 89 -7.70 3.92 -15.81
C ASP A 89 -7.04 5.29 -16.09
N ASN A 90 -7.86 6.33 -16.29
CA ASN A 90 -7.41 7.68 -16.68
C ASN A 90 -7.89 8.78 -15.73
N GLN A 91 -8.49 8.41 -14.59
CA GLN A 91 -9.07 9.33 -13.62
C GLN A 91 -8.32 9.26 -12.28
N CYS A 92 -8.21 10.41 -11.61
CA CYS A 92 -7.70 10.50 -10.25
C CYS A 92 -8.83 10.29 -9.22
N PHE A 93 -8.46 10.11 -7.95
CA PHE A 93 -9.36 9.87 -6.82
C PHE A 93 -10.69 10.65 -6.87
N GLY A 94 -10.66 11.98 -6.89
CA GLY A 94 -11.88 12.79 -6.87
C GLY A 94 -12.80 12.57 -8.09
N ALA A 95 -12.21 12.35 -9.28
CA ALA A 95 -13.00 12.05 -10.48
C ALA A 95 -13.65 10.67 -10.42
N ASN A 96 -12.96 9.68 -9.84
CA ASN A 96 -13.54 8.35 -9.60
C ASN A 96 -14.72 8.43 -8.63
N ILE A 97 -14.57 9.12 -7.50
CA ILE A 97 -15.66 9.29 -6.53
C ILE A 97 -16.91 9.86 -7.22
N LEU A 98 -16.77 10.91 -8.03
CA LEU A 98 -17.91 11.50 -8.75
C LEU A 98 -18.49 10.58 -9.84
N THR A 99 -17.65 9.81 -10.53
CA THR A 99 -18.08 8.98 -11.68
C THR A 99 -18.89 7.75 -11.25
N TYR A 100 -18.53 7.15 -10.11
CA TYR A 100 -19.04 5.85 -9.68
C TYR A 100 -19.87 5.89 -8.39
N ALA A 101 -20.09 7.06 -7.79
CA ALA A 101 -20.87 7.19 -6.56
C ALA A 101 -22.21 6.42 -6.67
N PHE A 102 -22.48 5.58 -5.67
CA PHE A 102 -23.69 4.76 -5.53
C PHE A 102 -23.90 3.68 -6.60
N ASP A 103 -22.94 3.46 -7.51
CA ASP A 103 -23.01 2.32 -8.42
C ASP A 103 -22.92 0.99 -7.65
N ASP A 104 -23.55 -0.04 -8.21
CA ASP A 104 -23.36 -1.43 -7.81
C ASP A 104 -22.26 -2.07 -8.68
N MET A 105 -21.06 -2.22 -8.15
CA MET A 105 -19.92 -2.81 -8.87
C MET A 105 -20.12 -4.31 -9.16
N TYR A 106 -20.89 -5.04 -8.37
CA TYR A 106 -21.22 -6.42 -8.71
C TYR A 106 -22.09 -6.49 -9.96
N ALA A 107 -22.95 -5.49 -10.20
CA ALA A 107 -23.76 -5.42 -11.42
C ALA A 107 -22.93 -5.14 -12.68
N TYR A 108 -21.66 -4.72 -12.56
CA TYR A 108 -20.73 -4.57 -13.68
C TYR A 108 -20.18 -5.90 -14.19
N LEU A 109 -20.18 -6.93 -13.34
CA LEU A 109 -19.68 -8.26 -13.67
C LEU A 109 -20.79 -9.10 -14.31
N LYS A 110 -20.42 -9.94 -15.28
CA LYS A 110 -21.26 -10.98 -15.87
C LYS A 110 -21.59 -12.05 -14.83
N ASP A 111 -20.57 -12.46 -14.10
CA ASP A 111 -20.65 -13.36 -12.95
C ASP A 111 -19.98 -12.70 -11.72
N PRO A 112 -20.76 -12.25 -10.73
CA PRO A 112 -20.22 -11.69 -9.49
C PRO A 112 -19.42 -12.69 -8.65
N ASP A 113 -19.68 -13.99 -8.77
CA ASP A 113 -19.02 -15.03 -7.97
C ASP A 113 -17.55 -15.23 -8.37
N ILE A 114 -17.11 -14.64 -9.50
CA ILE A 114 -15.70 -14.58 -9.90
C ILE A 114 -14.80 -14.01 -8.78
N LEU A 115 -15.32 -13.11 -7.95
CA LEU A 115 -14.57 -12.50 -6.85
C LEU A 115 -14.30 -13.46 -5.68
N ASN A 116 -15.06 -14.55 -5.60
CA ASN A 116 -14.94 -15.58 -4.57
C ASN A 116 -14.09 -16.78 -5.02
N LEU A 117 -13.59 -16.78 -6.26
CA LEU A 117 -12.71 -17.84 -6.74
C LEU A 117 -11.39 -17.84 -5.97
N GLU A 118 -10.90 -19.03 -5.66
CA GLU A 118 -9.73 -19.24 -4.79
C GLU A 118 -8.54 -18.39 -5.23
N TYR A 119 -8.17 -18.41 -6.50
CA TYR A 119 -7.04 -17.63 -7.02
C TYR A 119 -7.26 -16.10 -6.95
N VAL A 120 -8.50 -15.61 -7.02
CA VAL A 120 -8.79 -14.18 -6.82
C VAL A 120 -8.62 -13.83 -5.35
N THR A 121 -9.18 -14.65 -4.46
CA THR A 121 -9.02 -14.46 -3.02
C THR A 121 -7.57 -14.54 -2.58
N GLU A 122 -6.76 -15.42 -3.19
CA GLU A 122 -5.33 -15.53 -2.93
C GLU A 122 -4.59 -14.25 -3.32
N ILE A 123 -4.86 -13.67 -4.49
CA ILE A 123 -4.29 -12.37 -4.89
C ILE A 123 -4.71 -11.28 -3.91
N LEU A 124 -5.99 -11.19 -3.55
CA LEU A 124 -6.45 -10.19 -2.60
C LEU A 124 -5.78 -10.35 -1.22
N ASN A 125 -5.58 -11.58 -0.77
CA ASN A 125 -4.87 -11.89 0.48
C ASN A 125 -3.39 -11.55 0.40
N TYR A 126 -2.73 -11.82 -0.73
CA TYR A 126 -1.32 -11.48 -0.95
C TYR A 126 -1.07 -9.96 -0.93
N ASN A 127 -2.08 -9.18 -1.30
CA ASN A 127 -2.07 -7.71 -1.26
C ASN A 127 -2.74 -7.15 0.02
N SER A 128 -3.00 -8.00 1.02
CA SER A 128 -3.54 -7.60 2.33
C SER A 128 -2.41 -7.49 3.37
N MET A 129 -2.62 -6.64 4.38
CA MET A 129 -1.64 -6.45 5.46
C MET A 129 -1.61 -7.63 6.42
N GLY A 130 -0.53 -7.72 7.19
CA GLY A 130 -0.35 -8.72 8.22
C GLY A 130 0.23 -10.02 7.69
N SER A 131 0.95 -10.03 6.57
CA SER A 131 1.63 -11.26 6.15
C SER A 131 2.90 -11.48 6.98
N HIS A 132 3.62 -10.41 7.29
CA HIS A 132 4.82 -10.42 8.13
C HIS A 132 4.66 -9.51 9.35
N VAL A 133 5.60 -9.62 10.29
CA VAL A 133 5.61 -8.82 11.53
C VAL A 133 6.70 -7.76 11.40
N PRO A 134 6.36 -6.45 11.44
CA PRO A 134 7.35 -5.38 11.43
C PRO A 134 8.32 -5.49 12.61
N LYS A 135 9.61 -5.19 12.37
CA LYS A 135 10.65 -5.12 13.43
C LYS A 135 10.88 -3.71 13.97
N ILE A 136 10.23 -2.72 13.37
CA ILE A 136 10.29 -1.31 13.76
C ILE A 136 9.09 -0.96 14.63
N PRO A 137 9.16 0.10 15.46
CA PRO A 137 8.00 0.57 16.21
C PRO A 137 6.83 0.93 15.29
N VAL A 138 5.62 0.59 15.70
CA VAL A 138 4.39 0.83 14.94
C VAL A 138 3.37 1.60 15.79
N LEU A 139 2.90 2.73 15.29
CA LEU A 139 1.66 3.35 15.74
C LEU A 139 0.55 2.99 14.77
N ILE A 140 -0.56 2.45 15.27
CA ILE A 140 -1.80 2.27 14.53
C ILE A 140 -2.85 3.19 15.15
N TYR A 141 -3.53 4.00 14.34
CA TYR A 141 -4.67 4.79 14.80
C TYR A 141 -5.88 4.59 13.90
N LYS A 142 -7.07 4.46 14.51
CA LYS A 142 -8.26 4.02 13.79
C LYS A 142 -9.55 4.58 14.38
N ALA A 143 -10.43 5.06 13.51
CA ALA A 143 -11.82 5.35 13.85
C ALA A 143 -12.59 4.07 14.23
N LYS A 144 -13.36 4.14 15.31
CA LYS A 144 -14.29 3.07 15.72
C LYS A 144 -15.43 2.92 14.70
N ASN A 145 -15.91 4.03 14.14
CA ASN A 145 -17.08 4.10 13.25
C ASN A 145 -16.67 4.13 11.77
N ASP A 146 -15.54 3.52 11.43
CA ASP A 146 -15.02 3.52 10.06
C ASP A 146 -15.93 2.70 9.13
N VAL A 147 -16.46 3.37 8.11
CA VAL A 147 -17.40 2.81 7.14
C VAL A 147 -16.74 2.19 5.90
N ILE A 148 -15.42 2.37 5.72
CA ILE A 148 -14.67 1.86 4.56
C ILE A 148 -13.97 0.55 4.91
N SER A 149 -13.29 0.51 6.06
CA SER A 149 -12.66 -0.70 6.58
C SER A 149 -13.04 -0.90 8.05
N PRO A 150 -13.70 -2.01 8.38
CA PRO A 150 -14.13 -2.29 9.75
C PRO A 150 -12.99 -2.24 10.77
N TRP A 151 -13.25 -1.58 11.90
CA TRP A 151 -12.28 -1.41 12.99
C TRP A 151 -11.71 -2.74 13.51
N ASN A 152 -12.53 -3.79 13.58
CA ASN A 152 -12.11 -5.11 14.07
C ASN A 152 -11.02 -5.78 13.22
N GLU A 153 -10.94 -5.47 11.91
CA GLU A 153 -9.85 -5.99 11.07
C GLU A 153 -8.52 -5.36 11.45
N THR A 154 -8.53 -4.08 11.84
CA THR A 154 -7.33 -3.41 12.34
C THR A 154 -6.91 -3.96 13.70
N VAL A 155 -7.87 -4.31 14.56
CA VAL A 155 -7.58 -5.01 15.82
C VAL A 155 -6.89 -6.34 15.55
N ALA A 156 -7.33 -7.09 14.54
CA ALA A 156 -6.70 -8.36 14.16
C ALA A 156 -5.24 -8.17 13.68
N ILE A 157 -4.95 -7.07 12.96
CA ILE A 157 -3.56 -6.72 12.60
C ILE A 157 -2.72 -6.41 13.84
N PHE A 158 -3.25 -5.60 14.77
CA PHE A 158 -2.57 -5.35 16.03
C PHE A 158 -2.27 -6.66 16.76
N ASP A 159 -3.27 -7.52 16.93
CA ASP A 159 -3.13 -8.76 17.71
C ASP A 159 -2.09 -9.69 17.05
N ARG A 160 -2.07 -9.74 15.71
CA ARG A 160 -1.07 -10.51 14.96
C ARG A 160 0.34 -9.95 15.12
N TYR A 161 0.53 -8.64 14.97
CA TYR A 161 1.84 -8.01 15.17
C TYR A 161 2.33 -8.21 16.60
N CYS A 162 1.43 -8.08 17.56
CA CYS A 162 1.74 -8.26 18.96
C CYS A 162 2.17 -9.70 19.29
N ALA A 163 1.41 -10.70 18.80
CA ALA A 163 1.77 -12.10 18.94
C ALA A 163 3.12 -12.44 18.27
N GLY A 164 3.50 -11.67 17.25
CA GLY A 164 4.80 -11.75 16.58
C GLY A 164 5.95 -11.03 17.29
N GLY A 165 5.69 -10.34 18.42
CA GLY A 165 6.70 -9.63 19.20
C GLY A 165 7.05 -8.22 18.70
N ALA A 166 6.20 -7.60 17.88
CA ALA A 166 6.38 -6.20 17.49
C ALA A 166 6.06 -5.24 18.65
N ASP A 167 6.69 -4.07 18.64
CA ASP A 167 6.33 -2.96 19.52
C ASP A 167 5.21 -2.13 18.84
N VAL A 168 3.98 -2.18 19.38
CA VAL A 168 2.79 -1.60 18.73
C VAL A 168 1.94 -0.79 19.70
N GLU A 169 1.73 0.49 19.39
CA GLU A 169 0.71 1.33 20.03
C GLU A 169 -0.54 1.36 19.14
N PHE A 170 -1.72 1.01 19.69
CA PHE A 170 -2.99 1.10 18.97
C PHE A 170 -3.96 2.06 19.63
N ARG A 171 -4.34 3.11 18.89
CA ARG A 171 -5.22 4.19 19.38
C ARG A 171 -6.54 4.20 18.63
N THR A 172 -7.64 4.06 19.35
CA THR A 172 -9.00 4.09 18.81
C THR A 172 -9.66 5.44 19.05
N ASP A 173 -10.22 6.04 18.00
CA ASP A 173 -11.03 7.27 18.06
C ASP A 173 -12.53 6.91 18.04
N LEU A 174 -13.27 7.26 19.09
CA LEU A 174 -14.69 6.91 19.25
C LEU A 174 -15.67 7.79 18.46
N THR A 175 -15.25 8.99 18.05
CA THR A 175 -16.14 9.99 17.44
C THR A 175 -15.95 10.12 15.93
N ALA A 176 -14.79 9.68 15.42
CA ALA A 176 -14.49 9.77 14.01
C ALA A 176 -15.02 8.57 13.17
N ASP A 177 -15.19 8.83 11.89
CA ASP A 177 -15.32 7.86 10.80
C ASP A 177 -14.02 7.79 9.97
N HIS A 178 -14.03 7.09 8.83
CA HIS A 178 -12.83 6.97 7.97
C HIS A 178 -12.33 8.32 7.44
N ALA A 179 -13.21 9.23 7.06
CA ALA A 179 -12.79 10.49 6.42
C ALA A 179 -12.28 11.47 7.49
N SER A 180 -13.07 11.67 8.54
CA SER A 180 -12.75 12.58 9.64
C SER A 180 -11.51 12.14 10.43
N ASN A 181 -11.24 10.84 10.56
CA ASN A 181 -10.04 10.35 11.26
C ASN A 181 -8.73 10.67 10.53
N THR A 182 -8.77 11.03 9.24
CA THR A 182 -7.63 11.63 8.52
C THR A 182 -7.14 12.88 9.23
N ILE A 183 -8.07 13.67 9.77
CA ILE A 183 -7.79 14.94 10.44
C ILE A 183 -7.63 14.72 11.94
N THR A 184 -8.57 14.02 12.59
CA THR A 184 -8.54 13.87 14.05
C THR A 184 -7.37 13.02 14.53
N GLY A 185 -6.90 12.07 13.74
CA GLY A 185 -5.75 11.22 14.07
C GLY A 185 -4.37 11.77 13.64
N ALA A 186 -4.33 12.77 12.76
CA ALA A 186 -3.07 13.36 12.28
C ALA A 186 -2.14 13.90 13.38
N PRO A 187 -2.63 14.61 14.42
CA PRO A 187 -1.76 15.09 15.49
C PRO A 187 -1.01 13.95 16.20
N GLN A 188 -1.69 12.83 16.46
CA GLN A 188 -1.11 11.64 17.10
C GLN A 188 0.05 11.09 16.28
N ALA A 189 -0.17 10.92 14.97
CA ALA A 189 0.87 10.42 14.07
C ALA A 189 2.09 11.35 14.03
N MET A 190 1.87 12.66 13.92
CA MET A 190 2.96 13.63 13.84
C MET A 190 3.77 13.73 15.13
N ILE A 191 3.11 13.76 16.29
CA ILE A 191 3.79 13.80 17.60
C ILE A 191 4.60 12.53 17.80
N TRP A 192 3.99 11.36 17.56
CA TRP A 192 4.65 10.08 17.75
C TRP A 192 5.87 9.92 16.82
N LEU A 193 5.75 10.34 15.56
CA LEU A 193 6.87 10.32 14.61
C LEU A 193 7.97 11.30 14.98
N ASP A 194 7.64 12.51 15.40
CA ASP A 194 8.61 13.49 15.88
C ASP A 194 9.42 12.95 17.06
N GLU A 195 8.78 12.27 18.01
CA GLU A 195 9.47 11.59 19.10
C GLU A 195 10.43 10.51 18.61
N ARG A 196 10.03 9.69 17.63
CA ARG A 196 10.92 8.66 17.05
C ARG A 196 12.13 9.30 16.38
N MET A 197 11.92 10.41 15.66
CA MET A 197 12.99 11.16 15.00
C MET A 197 13.94 11.82 16.01
N ARG A 198 13.45 12.19 17.20
CA ARG A 198 14.26 12.69 18.32
C ARG A 198 14.93 11.59 19.15
N GLY A 199 14.76 10.31 18.77
CA GLY A 199 15.36 9.18 19.47
C GLY A 199 14.68 8.80 20.79
N ILE A 200 13.46 9.28 21.02
CA ILE A 200 12.66 8.88 22.18
C ILE A 200 12.13 7.45 21.92
N PRO A 201 12.44 6.47 22.78
CA PRO A 201 12.05 5.07 22.56
C PRO A 201 10.54 4.86 22.76
N VAL A 202 9.99 3.77 22.18
CA VAL A 202 8.63 3.30 22.52
C VAL A 202 8.71 2.45 23.77
N GLU A 203 7.59 2.32 24.48
CA GLU A 203 7.44 1.21 25.41
C GLU A 203 7.53 -0.12 24.67
N LYS A 204 8.16 -1.11 25.30
CA LYS A 204 8.31 -2.43 24.71
C LYS A 204 7.01 -3.23 24.80
N GLY A 205 6.70 -3.97 23.75
CA GLY A 205 5.46 -4.72 23.63
C GLY A 205 4.32 -3.85 23.06
N CYS A 206 3.10 -4.20 23.43
CA CYS A 206 1.92 -3.66 22.76
C CYS A 206 0.95 -3.03 23.75
N SER A 207 0.36 -1.91 23.34
CA SER A 207 -0.66 -1.20 24.12
C SER A 207 -1.87 -0.84 23.26
N LYS A 208 -3.05 -0.81 23.89
CA LYS A 208 -4.29 -0.33 23.28
C LYS A 208 -4.81 0.83 24.10
N GLU A 209 -5.19 1.91 23.43
CA GLU A 209 -5.85 3.06 24.02
C GLU A 209 -7.14 3.37 23.26
N THR A 210 -8.18 3.73 23.98
CA THR A 210 -9.43 4.24 23.40
C THR A 210 -9.66 5.66 23.87
N GLN A 211 -9.82 6.56 22.92
CA GLN A 211 -9.92 8.00 23.15
C GLN A 211 -11.25 8.51 22.58
N LEU A 212 -11.78 9.59 23.18
CA LEU A 212 -12.98 10.23 22.65
C LEU A 212 -12.72 10.77 21.23
N THR A 213 -11.61 11.47 21.04
CA THR A 213 -11.14 11.94 19.74
C THR A 213 -9.63 12.11 19.75
N GLY A 214 -8.99 11.85 18.63
CA GLY A 214 -7.56 12.08 18.45
C GLY A 214 -7.12 13.55 18.52
N LEU A 215 -8.05 14.50 18.40
CA LEU A 215 -7.74 15.93 18.53
C LEU A 215 -7.36 16.34 19.95
N LEU A 216 -7.69 15.52 20.94
CA LEU A 216 -7.36 15.77 22.35
C LEU A 216 -5.94 15.30 22.71
N GLU A 217 -5.17 14.78 21.75
CA GLU A 217 -3.77 14.40 21.96
C GLU A 217 -2.99 15.57 22.59
N PRO A 218 -2.31 15.36 23.73
CA PRO A 218 -1.49 16.40 24.34
C PRO A 218 -0.46 16.97 23.37
N GLY A 219 -0.52 18.29 23.15
CA GLY A 219 0.36 18.96 22.18
C GLY A 219 -0.15 18.96 20.74
N ALA A 220 -1.39 18.56 20.46
CA ALA A 220 -1.98 18.61 19.11
C ALA A 220 -1.83 20.00 18.45
N LEU A 221 -2.03 21.08 19.21
CA LEU A 221 -1.88 22.46 18.72
C LEU A 221 -0.45 22.80 18.26
N ARG A 222 0.57 22.09 18.78
CA ARG A 222 1.98 22.29 18.38
C ARG A 222 2.24 21.78 16.97
N VAL A 223 1.56 20.72 16.57
CA VAL A 223 1.80 20.04 15.27
C VAL A 223 0.75 20.38 14.22
N MET A 224 -0.45 20.81 14.62
CA MET A 224 -1.55 21.13 13.72
C MET A 224 -1.58 22.61 13.32
N SER A 225 -0.58 23.06 12.55
CA SER A 225 -0.67 24.39 11.93
C SER A 225 -1.88 24.49 10.99
N LEU A 226 -2.38 25.72 10.76
CA LEU A 226 -3.46 25.95 9.79
C LEU A 226 -3.11 25.42 8.39
N THR A 227 -1.83 25.47 8.01
CA THR A 227 -1.35 24.91 6.74
C THR A 227 -1.54 23.40 6.68
N ILE A 228 -1.23 22.68 7.75
CA ILE A 228 -1.39 21.23 7.83
C ILE A 228 -2.88 20.86 7.83
N ILE A 229 -3.70 21.60 8.59
CA ILE A 229 -5.14 21.40 8.60
C ILE A 229 -5.72 21.60 7.20
N HIS A 230 -5.34 22.67 6.50
CA HIS A 230 -5.80 22.91 5.13
C HIS A 230 -5.31 21.83 4.16
N ALA A 231 -4.05 21.39 4.25
CA ALA A 231 -3.54 20.32 3.40
C ALA A 231 -4.32 19.00 3.60
N LEU A 232 -4.65 18.66 4.85
CA LEU A 232 -5.47 17.49 5.16
C LEU A 232 -6.91 17.64 4.66
N LEU A 233 -7.49 18.84 4.78
CA LEU A 233 -8.82 19.14 4.23
C LEU A 233 -8.82 19.10 2.71
N ASP A 234 -7.73 19.48 2.05
CA ASP A 234 -7.63 19.43 0.60
C ASP A 234 -7.70 18.00 0.07
N ILE A 235 -7.07 17.04 0.78
CA ILE A 235 -7.16 15.60 0.48
C ILE A 235 -8.63 15.11 0.48
N LEU A 236 -9.48 15.67 1.34
CA LEU A 236 -10.90 15.28 1.46
C LEU A 236 -11.82 15.85 0.37
N GLY A 237 -11.29 16.64 -0.58
CA GLY A 237 -12.07 17.02 -1.76
C GLY A 237 -11.84 18.43 -2.30
N LYS A 238 -10.87 19.19 -1.78
CA LYS A 238 -10.46 20.42 -2.48
C LYS A 238 -9.43 20.06 -3.56
N PRO A 239 -9.42 20.80 -4.69
CA PRO A 239 -8.41 20.62 -5.71
C PRO A 239 -7.01 20.87 -5.13
N VAL A 240 -6.14 19.87 -5.20
CA VAL A 240 -4.72 20.04 -4.84
C VAL A 240 -4.04 20.89 -5.92
N GLY A 241 -3.51 22.05 -5.53
CA GLY A 241 -2.83 23.01 -6.42
C GLY A 241 -3.75 24.09 -6.99
N LYS A 242 -3.17 25.09 -7.69
CA LYS A 242 -3.96 26.15 -8.33
C LYS A 242 -4.94 25.51 -9.33
N GLN A 243 -6.24 25.69 -9.12
CA GLN A 243 -7.19 25.52 -10.20
C GLN A 243 -6.80 26.50 -11.31
N LEU A 244 -6.37 25.98 -12.45
CA LEU A 244 -6.24 26.79 -13.67
C LEU A 244 -7.66 27.12 -14.15
N ALA A 245 -8.33 28.03 -13.43
CA ALA A 245 -9.59 28.59 -13.84
C ALA A 245 -9.37 29.32 -15.18
N GLY A 246 -10.16 28.94 -16.20
CA GLY A 246 -10.23 29.67 -17.46
C GLY A 246 -9.59 29.03 -18.70
N LYS A 247 -8.93 27.86 -18.61
CA LYS A 247 -8.33 27.21 -19.80
C LYS A 247 -9.20 26.09 -20.38
N THR A 248 -9.48 26.18 -21.67
CA THR A 248 -10.23 25.16 -22.42
C THR A 248 -9.48 23.83 -22.40
N GLY A 249 -10.19 22.70 -22.63
CA GLY A 249 -9.58 21.35 -22.60
C GLY A 249 -8.39 21.19 -23.57
N MET A 250 -8.33 22.01 -24.62
CA MET A 250 -7.25 22.01 -25.61
C MET A 250 -5.98 22.71 -25.09
N GLU A 251 -6.12 23.79 -24.32
CA GLU A 251 -4.99 24.49 -23.70
C GLU A 251 -4.32 23.65 -22.61
N ARG A 252 -5.11 22.91 -21.82
CA ARG A 252 -4.60 21.95 -20.82
C ARG A 252 -3.72 20.87 -21.45
N ARG A 253 -4.10 20.34 -22.62
CA ARG A 253 -3.28 19.34 -23.36
C ARG A 253 -2.00 19.94 -23.93
N ARG A 254 -2.02 21.21 -24.37
CA ARG A 254 -0.82 21.91 -24.88
C ARG A 254 0.19 22.21 -23.77
N GLU A 255 -0.28 22.56 -22.59
CA GLU A 255 0.58 22.90 -21.45
C GLU A 255 1.26 21.66 -20.85
N CYS A 256 0.53 20.54 -20.77
CA CYS A 256 1.09 19.24 -20.38
C CYS A 256 2.09 18.68 -21.42
N LYS A 257 1.89 18.98 -22.72
CA LYS A 257 2.90 18.69 -23.76
C LYS A 257 4.13 19.60 -23.64
N ARG A 258 3.96 20.88 -23.32
CA ARG A 258 5.07 21.83 -23.12
C ARG A 258 5.94 21.47 -21.92
N SER A 259 5.35 21.02 -20.80
CA SER A 259 6.15 20.61 -19.63
C SER A 259 6.94 19.32 -19.86
N LYS A 260 6.45 18.42 -20.72
CA LYS A 260 7.20 17.23 -21.16
C LYS A 260 8.32 17.50 -22.16
N LEU A 261 8.35 18.70 -22.77
CA LEU A 261 9.32 19.09 -23.79
C LEU A 261 10.39 20.08 -23.30
N GLN A 262 10.29 20.56 -22.05
CA GLN A 262 11.36 21.37 -21.45
C GLN A 262 12.35 20.45 -20.71
N PRO A 263 13.60 20.31 -21.17
CA PRO A 263 14.64 19.78 -20.31
C PRO A 263 14.80 20.74 -19.12
N GLN A 264 14.82 20.19 -17.90
CA GLN A 264 15.13 20.96 -16.70
C GLN A 264 16.55 21.49 -16.83
N ALA A 265 16.69 22.74 -17.26
CA ALA A 265 17.95 23.45 -17.20
C ALA A 265 18.27 23.73 -15.73
N ALA A 266 19.15 22.91 -15.15
CA ALA A 266 19.78 23.20 -13.88
C ALA A 266 20.50 24.54 -13.98
N LYS A 267 20.01 25.56 -13.26
CA LYS A 267 20.72 26.82 -13.07
C LYS A 267 21.86 26.57 -12.09
N HIS A 268 23.04 26.23 -12.60
CA HIS A 268 24.27 26.47 -11.87
C HIS A 268 24.54 27.98 -11.86
N ALA A 269 24.33 28.61 -10.71
CA ALA A 269 24.87 29.93 -10.45
C ALA A 269 26.37 29.78 -10.14
N THR A 270 27.21 30.30 -11.03
CA THR A 270 28.63 30.55 -10.82
C THR A 270 28.78 31.64 -9.76
N ASP A 271 29.33 31.30 -8.59
CA ASP A 271 29.88 32.27 -7.66
C ASP A 271 31.41 32.31 -7.85
N GLN A 272 31.87 33.32 -8.60
CA GLN A 272 33.27 33.72 -8.65
C GLN A 272 33.46 34.88 -7.67
N SER A 273 33.99 34.61 -6.48
CA SER A 273 34.97 35.48 -5.82
C SER A 273 35.38 34.93 -4.45
N ARG A 274 36.53 34.26 -4.39
CA ARG A 274 37.41 34.26 -3.20
C ARG A 274 38.78 33.71 -3.60
N THR A 275 39.73 34.62 -3.70
CA THR A 275 41.17 34.37 -3.77
C THR A 275 41.67 33.63 -2.53
N PRO A 276 42.59 32.65 -2.66
CA PRO A 276 43.48 32.28 -1.58
C PRO A 276 44.96 32.59 -1.93
N GLU A 277 45.65 33.27 -1.01
CA GLU A 277 47.11 33.36 -0.96
C GLU A 277 47.74 32.02 -0.48
N PRO A 278 49.03 31.77 -0.79
CA PRO A 278 49.58 30.42 -0.81
C PRO A 278 50.24 30.02 0.52
N ARG A 279 50.09 28.75 0.92
CA ARG A 279 51.02 28.08 1.84
C ARG A 279 51.39 26.69 1.33
N THR A 280 52.59 26.64 0.74
CA THR A 280 53.64 25.61 0.86
C THR A 280 53.24 24.15 1.14
N ARG A 281 53.56 23.25 0.20
CA ARG A 281 53.81 21.81 0.43
C ARG A 281 55.16 21.61 1.14
N PRO A 282 55.40 20.39 1.68
CA PRO A 282 56.28 19.48 0.93
C PRO A 282 55.73 18.05 0.77
N ASP A 283 56.47 17.31 -0.04
CA ASP A 283 56.15 16.09 -0.79
C ASP A 283 56.17 14.75 -0.03
N ALA A 284 55.47 13.76 -0.59
CA ALA A 284 55.96 12.40 -0.97
C ALA A 284 54.73 11.53 -1.37
N ALA A 285 54.54 11.17 -2.65
CA ALA A 285 54.98 9.92 -3.31
C ALA A 285 54.53 8.65 -2.53
N THR A 286 53.75 7.70 -3.07
CA THR A 286 53.94 6.94 -4.33
C THR A 286 52.65 6.20 -4.79
N SER A 287 52.65 5.89 -6.09
CA SER A 287 51.75 5.11 -6.95
C SER A 287 51.45 3.65 -6.56
N ASP A 288 50.26 3.12 -6.94
CA ASP A 288 50.06 2.13 -8.04
C ASP A 288 48.56 1.71 -8.16
N PRO A 289 47.97 1.55 -9.37
CA PRO A 289 46.55 1.20 -9.56
C PRO A 289 46.33 -0.23 -10.10
N THR A 290 45.35 -0.98 -9.59
CA THR A 290 44.65 -2.04 -10.35
C THR A 290 43.45 -2.60 -9.57
N ARG A 291 42.25 -2.57 -10.17
CA ARG A 291 41.34 -3.73 -10.42
C ARG A 291 39.87 -3.33 -10.58
N ASP A 292 39.45 -3.47 -11.84
CA ASP A 292 38.31 -4.27 -12.33
C ASP A 292 36.90 -4.08 -11.76
N VAL A 293 36.08 -3.56 -12.68
CA VAL A 293 34.62 -3.56 -12.74
C VAL A 293 34.11 -4.95 -13.15
N ILE A 294 33.15 -5.53 -12.41
CA ILE A 294 32.24 -6.59 -12.90
C ILE A 294 30.82 -6.33 -12.38
N PRO A 295 29.76 -6.38 -13.22
CA PRO A 295 28.39 -6.00 -12.87
C PRO A 295 27.56 -7.14 -12.22
N ALA A 296 26.53 -6.74 -11.48
CA ALA A 296 25.56 -7.57 -10.79
C ALA A 296 24.71 -8.44 -11.76
N ARG A 297 24.60 -9.74 -11.46
CA ARG A 297 23.68 -10.69 -12.12
C ARG A 297 22.33 -10.72 -11.42
N VAL A 298 21.29 -10.51 -12.21
CA VAL A 298 19.88 -10.80 -11.93
C VAL A 298 19.68 -12.32 -11.89
N VAL A 299 19.05 -12.84 -10.84
CA VAL A 299 18.64 -14.25 -10.73
C VAL A 299 17.12 -14.35 -10.85
N HIS A 300 16.65 -14.78 -12.02
CA HIS A 300 15.32 -15.37 -12.18
C HIS A 300 15.39 -16.86 -11.84
N ARG A 301 14.52 -17.35 -10.95
CA ARG A 301 14.20 -18.79 -10.85
C ARG A 301 12.76 -19.00 -11.30
N GLY A 302 12.63 -19.61 -12.48
CA GLY A 302 11.38 -20.16 -13.01
C GLY A 302 11.21 -21.63 -12.63
N SER A 303 9.95 -22.02 -12.57
CA SER A 303 9.39 -23.34 -12.22
C SER A 303 10.00 -24.54 -12.95
N HIS A 304 10.10 -25.65 -12.24
CA HIS A 304 10.27 -26.99 -12.82
C HIS A 304 8.92 -27.69 -12.96
N ALA A 305 8.58 -28.06 -14.19
CA ALA A 305 7.66 -29.14 -14.53
C ALA A 305 8.44 -30.21 -15.31
N ALA A 306 8.11 -31.46 -15.03
CA ALA A 306 8.84 -32.67 -15.36
C ALA A 306 8.89 -33.01 -16.86
N THR A 307 9.94 -33.74 -17.26
CA THR A 307 9.83 -34.74 -18.34
C THR A 307 10.84 -35.87 -18.15
N LEU A 308 10.30 -37.08 -18.32
CA LEU A 308 10.91 -38.41 -18.14
C LEU A 308 12.05 -38.72 -19.12
N ARG A 309 13.01 -39.56 -18.69
CA ARG A 309 13.50 -40.76 -19.42
C ARG A 309 14.59 -41.51 -18.65
N GLY A 310 14.44 -42.84 -18.60
CA GLY A 310 15.56 -43.80 -18.66
C GLY A 310 15.98 -44.49 -17.35
N ALA A 311 15.42 -45.68 -17.10
CA ALA A 311 15.94 -46.68 -16.15
C ALA A 311 17.27 -47.30 -16.64
N PRO A 312 18.01 -48.06 -15.80
CA PRO A 312 17.76 -49.51 -15.75
C PRO A 312 17.86 -50.20 -14.35
N CYS A 313 17.05 -51.27 -14.25
CA CYS A 313 17.16 -52.56 -13.53
C CYS A 313 18.03 -52.76 -12.26
N SER A 314 17.40 -53.29 -11.19
CA SER A 314 17.62 -54.68 -10.71
C SER A 314 16.54 -55.12 -9.70
N ALA A 315 16.34 -56.42 -9.60
CA ALA A 315 15.17 -57.15 -9.08
C ALA A 315 15.18 -57.41 -7.56
N ALA A 316 13.98 -57.54 -6.95
CA ALA A 316 13.51 -58.78 -6.30
C ALA A 316 12.23 -58.58 -5.45
N ASN A 317 11.33 -59.56 -5.59
CA ASN A 317 10.28 -60.05 -4.67
C ASN A 317 8.84 -59.50 -4.71
N CYS A 318 7.97 -60.38 -5.20
CA CYS A 318 6.52 -60.40 -5.21
C CYS A 318 5.89 -60.63 -3.83
N THR A 319 4.66 -60.12 -3.60
CA THR A 319 3.46 -60.92 -3.23
C THR A 319 2.18 -60.06 -3.34
N ALA A 320 1.05 -60.73 -3.59
CA ALA A 320 -0.22 -60.21 -4.10
C ALA A 320 -1.33 -60.02 -3.05
N GLY A 321 -2.43 -59.35 -3.47
CA GLY A 321 -3.79 -59.38 -2.88
C GLY A 321 -4.07 -58.24 -1.88
N GLU A 322 -5.21 -57.54 -1.85
CA GLU A 322 -6.52 -57.63 -2.49
C GLU A 322 -7.19 -56.24 -2.49
N ARG A 323 -8.15 -56.05 -3.40
CA ARG A 323 -9.08 -54.91 -3.47
C ARG A 323 -10.07 -54.94 -2.31
N ARG A 324 -10.58 -53.77 -1.90
CA ARG A 324 -11.99 -53.62 -1.49
C ARG A 324 -12.50 -52.20 -1.73
N GLU A 325 -13.70 -52.17 -2.29
CA GLU A 325 -14.48 -51.03 -2.76
C GLU A 325 -15.17 -50.26 -1.62
N LEU A 326 -15.60 -49.03 -1.97
CA LEU A 326 -16.49 -48.12 -1.25
C LEU A 326 -17.86 -48.77 -0.91
N PRO A 327 -18.70 -48.14 -0.05
CA PRO A 327 -19.75 -47.31 -0.65
C PRO A 327 -20.18 -46.05 0.12
N HIS A 328 -20.74 -45.13 -0.66
CA HIS A 328 -21.62 -44.01 -0.31
C HIS A 328 -22.84 -44.38 0.55
N ARG A 329 -23.27 -43.45 1.43
CA ARG A 329 -24.64 -43.08 1.84
C ARG A 329 -24.53 -41.66 2.44
N GLY A 330 -25.42 -40.69 2.32
CA GLY A 330 -26.85 -40.65 2.00
C GLY A 330 -27.45 -39.53 2.87
N ALA A 331 -28.22 -38.62 2.28
CA ALA A 331 -28.73 -37.38 2.87
C ALA A 331 -29.88 -37.56 3.88
N ILE A 332 -30.28 -36.43 4.48
CA ILE A 332 -31.58 -36.05 5.11
C ILE A 332 -31.52 -35.84 6.65
N LYS A 333 -31.39 -34.57 7.09
CA LYS A 333 -32.48 -33.70 7.56
C LYS A 333 -32.00 -32.26 7.67
#